data_AF-A0A7W1XAT5-F1
#
_entry.id   AF-A0A7W1XAT5-F1
#
_cell.length_a   1.000
_cell.length_b   1.000
_cell.length_c   1.000
_cell.angle_alpha   90.00
_cell.angle_beta   90.00
_cell.angle_gamma   90.00
#
_symmetry.space_group_name_H-M   'P 1'
#
loop_
_entity.id
_entity.type
_entity.pdbx_description
1 polymer ?
#
loop_
_entity_poly.entity_id
_entity_poly.type
_entity_poly.pdbx_seq_one_letter_code
_entity_poly.pdbx_strand_id
1 'polypeptide(L)' 'MLIKIMVGIVLAFLIWKLLKVTLKTAFWLLILGLIVLVLSPGHLFLVEGLGLLVLGFLGGLLVLAIIGFFFFENS' A
#
# COMPACT_ATOMS: atom_id res chain seq x y z
N MET A 1 -13.68 -12.19 -24.43
CA MET A 1 -12.21 -12.12 -24.57
C MET A 1 -11.70 -10.68 -24.42
N LEU A 2 -12.12 -9.73 -25.27
CA LEU A 2 -11.72 -8.30 -25.17
C LEU A 2 -12.03 -7.64 -23.82
N ILE A 3 -13.21 -7.90 -23.23
CA ILE A 3 -13.61 -7.34 -21.92
C ILE A 3 -12.67 -7.81 -20.79
N LYS A 4 -12.24 -9.07 -20.82
CA LYS A 4 -11.31 -9.60 -19.80
C LYS A 4 -9.94 -8.91 -19.88
N ILE A 5 -9.46 -8.66 -21.08
CA ILE A 5 -8.19 -7.94 -21.32
C ILE A 5 -8.30 -6.49 -20.83
N MET A 6 -9.40 -5.79 -21.12
CA MET A 6 -9.60 -4.42 -20.65
C MET A 6 -9.65 -4.33 -19.13
N VAL A 7 -10.39 -5.24 -18.47
CA VAL A 7 -10.49 -5.27 -17.00
C VAL A 7 -9.15 -5.61 -16.36
N GLY A 8 -8.39 -6.55 -16.94
CA GLY A 8 -7.03 -6.89 -16.50
C GLY A 8 -6.07 -5.69 -16.56
N ILE A 9 -6.13 -4.89 -17.63
CA ILE A 9 -5.32 -3.66 -17.77
C ILE A 9 -5.68 -2.64 -16.69
N VAL A 10 -6.97 -2.44 -16.40
CA VAL A 10 -7.43 -1.51 -15.37
C VAL A 10 -6.97 -1.96 -13.97
N LEU A 11 -7.08 -3.26 -13.67
CA LEU A 11 -6.60 -3.85 -12.41
C LEU A 11 -5.08 -3.75 -12.28
N ALA A 12 -4.33 -4.08 -13.33
CA ALA A 12 -2.88 -3.95 -13.34
C ALA A 12 -2.44 -2.50 -13.11
N PHE A 13 -3.12 -1.53 -13.74
CA PHE A 13 -2.88 -0.12 -13.52
C PHE A 13 -3.20 0.31 -12.08
N LEU A 14 -4.28 -0.20 -11.50
CA LEU A 14 -4.66 0.06 -10.12
C LEU A 14 -3.62 -0.49 -9.14
N ILE A 15 -3.19 -1.75 -9.32
CA ILE A 15 -2.16 -2.40 -8.50
C ILE A 15 -0.84 -1.63 -8.59
N TRP A 16 -0.43 -1.23 -9.79
CA TRP A 16 0.77 -0.44 -10.00
C TRP A 16 0.73 0.90 -9.26
N LYS A 17 -0.41 1.59 -9.32
CA LYS A 17 -0.60 2.87 -8.65
C LYS A 17 -0.60 2.70 -7.12
N LEU A 18 -1.29 1.68 -6.61
CA LEU A 18 -1.29 1.31 -5.20
C LEU A 18 0.12 0.99 -4.71
N LEU A 19 0.86 0.15 -5.42
CA LEU A 19 2.23 -0.23 -5.08
C LEU A 19 3.15 0.98 -4.96
N LYS A 20 3.09 1.92 -5.92
CA LYS A 20 3.87 3.17 -5.85
C LYS A 20 3.51 4.02 -4.64
N VAL A 21 2.23 4.12 -4.32
CA VAL A 21 1.77 4.88 -3.15
C VAL A 21 2.23 4.21 -1.87
N THR A 22 2.05 2.89 -1.74
CA THR A 22 2.50 2.12 -0.57
C THR A 22 4.00 2.25 -0.32
N LEU A 23 4.82 2.11 -1.37
CA LEU A 23 6.28 2.30 -1.28
C LEU A 23 6.67 3.72 -0.87
N LYS A 24 6.02 4.73 -1.48
CA LYS A 24 6.27 6.13 -1.13
C LYS A 24 5.91 6.41 0.32
N THR A 25 4.74 5.95 0.77
CA THR A 25 4.28 6.12 2.15
C THR A 25 5.20 5.40 3.14
N ALA A 26 5.66 4.18 2.82
CA ALA A 26 6.62 3.45 3.64
C ALA A 26 7.95 4.21 3.79
N PHE A 27 8.46 4.76 2.69
CA PHE A 27 9.70 5.54 2.71
C PHE A 27 9.57 6.83 3.53
N TRP A 28 8.44 7.54 3.38
CA TRP A 28 8.14 8.73 4.18
C TRP A 28 7.98 8.42 5.67
N LEU A 29 7.32 7.31 6.00
CA LEU A 29 7.17 6.86 7.38
C LEU A 29 8.51 6.50 8.02
N LEU A 30 9.43 5.92 7.25
CA LEU A 30 10.78 5.60 7.72
C LEU A 30 11.55 6.88 8.07
N ILE A 31 11.49 7.89 7.21
CA ILE A 31 12.13 9.20 7.45
C ILE A 31 11.49 9.90 8.66
N LEU A 32 10.16 9.94 8.73
CA LEU A 32 9.43 10.53 9.86
C LEU A 32 9.74 9.82 11.17
N GLY A 33 9.81 8.50 11.17
CA GLY A 33 10.21 7.70 12.33
C GLY A 33 11.62 8.06 12.80
N LEU A 34 12.57 8.23 11.86
CA LEU A 34 13.95 8.62 12.17
C LEU A 34 14.06 10.05 12.75
N ILE A 35 13.27 10.99 12.21
CA ILE A 35 13.21 12.37 12.69
C ILE A 35 12.63 12.42 14.12
N VAL A 36 11.56 11.67 14.36
CA VAL A 36 10.86 11.63 15.66
C VAL A 36 11.73 10.94 16.72
N LEU A 37 12.49 9.91 16.33
CA LEU A 37 13.48 9.27 17.19
C LEU A 37 14.50 10.26 17.75
N VAL A 38 14.95 11.22 16.91
CA VAL A 38 15.96 12.22 17.29
C VAL A 38 15.34 13.40 18.07
N LEU A 39 14.15 13.88 17.70
CA LEU A 39 13.54 15.08 18.28
C LEU A 39 12.70 14.82 19.52
N SER A 40 12.01 13.67 19.61
CA SER A 40 11.14 13.35 20.74
C SER A 40 10.85 11.84 20.82
N PRO A 41 11.71 11.05 21.48
CA PRO A 41 11.55 9.59 21.55
C PRO A 41 10.26 9.16 22.26
N GLY A 42 9.69 10.02 23.11
CA GLY A 42 8.42 9.75 23.80
C GLY A 42 7.19 9.65 22.89
N HIS A 43 7.25 10.18 21.66
CA HIS A 43 6.12 10.20 20.72
C HIS A 43 6.25 9.16 19.60
N LEU A 44 7.27 8.31 19.64
CA LEU A 44 7.49 7.26 18.64
C LEU A 44 6.29 6.32 18.51
N PHE A 45 5.61 6.01 19.62
CA PHE A 45 4.47 5.10 19.62
C PHE A 45 3.29 5.59 18.77
N LEU A 46 3.07 6.91 18.70
CA LEU A 46 2.03 7.51 17.86
C LEU A 46 2.39 7.43 16.37
N VAL A 47 3.67 7.63 16.05
CA VAL A 47 4.17 7.66 14.67
C VAL A 47 4.30 6.24 14.11
N GLU A 48 4.78 5.29 14.92
CA GLU A 48 4.77 3.87 14.58
C GLU A 48 3.36 3.32 14.49
N GLY A 49 2.48 3.63 15.46
CA GLY A 49 1.11 3.12 15.49
C GLY A 49 0.27 3.58 14.30
N LEU A 50 0.27 4.88 14.00
CA LEU A 50 -0.43 5.42 12.83
C LEU A 50 0.23 4.97 11.53
N GLY A 51 1.57 4.88 11.50
CA GLY A 51 2.31 4.42 10.36
C GLY A 51 2.01 2.98 9.97
N LEU A 52 2.00 2.07 10.95
CA LEU A 52 1.62 0.68 10.77
C LEU A 52 0.17 0.53 10.32
N LEU A 53 -0.74 1.35 10.86
CA LEU A 53 -2.16 1.29 10.47
C LEU A 53 -2.36 1.72 9.01
N VAL A 54 -1.69 2.79 8.58
CA VAL A 54 -1.75 3.26 7.18
C VAL A 54 -1.08 2.26 6.23
N LEU A 55 0.07 1.71 6.60
CA LEU A 55 0.75 0.69 5.79
C LEU A 55 -0.02 -0.62 5.73
N GLY A 56 -0.63 -1.04 6.84
CA GLY A 56 -1.50 -2.21 6.90
C GLY A 56 -2.73 -2.05 6.02
N PHE A 57 -3.37 -0.88 6.03
CA PHE A 57 -4.50 -0.58 5.17
C PHE A 57 -4.12 -0.60 3.67
N LEU A 58 -3.04 0.09 3.30
CA LEU A 58 -2.53 0.10 1.93
C LEU A 58 -2.07 -1.27 1.46
N GLY A 59 -1.40 -2.03 2.33
CA GLY A 59 -1.00 -3.42 2.06
C GLY A 59 -2.20 -4.34 1.88
N GLY A 60 -3.22 -4.23 2.73
CA GLY A 60 -4.46 -5.00 2.63
C GLY A 60 -5.22 -4.71 1.33
N LEU A 61 -5.33 -3.44 0.93
CA LEU A 61 -5.87 -3.04 -0.38
C LEU A 61 -5.11 -3.67 -1.55
N LEU A 62 -3.78 -3.73 -1.44
CA LEU A 62 -2.92 -4.30 -2.47
C LEU A 62 -3.14 -5.83 -2.58
N VAL A 63 -3.23 -6.52 -1.44
CA VAL A 63 -3.55 -7.96 -1.39
C VAL A 63 -4.93 -8.23 -1.99
N LEU A 64 -5.96 -7.45 -1.62
CA LEU A 64 -7.30 -7.57 -2.18
C LEU A 64 -7.32 -7.35 -3.70
N ALA A 65 -6.55 -6.37 -4.19
CA ALA A 65 -6.45 -6.12 -5.63
C ALA A 65 -5.78 -7.28 -6.39
N ILE A 66 -4.73 -7.89 -5.80
CA ILE A 66 -4.07 -9.07 -6.37
C ILE A 66 -5.01 -10.28 -6.37
N ILE A 67 -5.69 -10.56 -5.25
CA ILE A 67 -6.64 -11.66 -5.15
C ILE A 67 -7.78 -11.48 -6.16
N GLY A 68 -8.32 -10.26 -6.26
CA GLY A 68 -9.37 -9.93 -7.23
C GLY A 68 -8.92 -10.13 -8.68
N PHE A 69 -7.66 -9.83 -8.99
CA PHE A 69 -7.07 -10.10 -10.31
C PHE A 69 -7.02 -11.59 -10.62
N PHE A 70 -6.50 -12.43 -9.71
CA PHE A 70 -6.46 -13.88 -9.91
C PHE A 70 -7.84 -14.52 -10.04
N PHE A 71 -8.82 -14.06 -9.25
CA PHE A 71 -10.20 -14.53 -9.35
C PHE A 71 -10.82 -14.19 -10.72
N PHE A 72 -10.56 -13.00 -11.24
CA PHE A 72 -11.09 -12.56 -12.52
C PHE A 72 -10.44 -13.28 -13.71
N GLU A 73 -9.15 -13.62 -13.61
CA GLU A 73 -8.46 -14.37 -14.67
C GLU A 73 -8.92 -15.84 -14.76
N ASN A 74 -9.35 -16.44 -13.64
CA ASN A 74 -9.84 -17.82 -13.58
C ASN A 74 -11.34 -17.99 -13.88
N SER A 75 -12.14 -16.92 -13.93
CA SER A 75 -13.53 -16.90 -14.47
C SER A 75 -13.50 -16.61 -15.96
#